data_AF-A0A971KIY8-F1
#
_entry.id   AF-A0A971KIY8-F1
#
_cell.length_a   1.000
_cell.length_b   1.000
_cell.length_c   1.000
_cell.angle_alpha   90.00
_cell.angle_beta   90.00
_cell.angle_gamma   90.00
#
_symmetry.space_group_name_H-M   'P 1'
#
loop_
_entity.id
_entity.type
_entity.pdbx_description
1 polymer ?
#
loop_
_entity_poly.entity_id
_entity_poly.type
_entity_poly.pdbx_seq_one_letter_code
_entity_poly.pdbx_strand_id
1 'polypeptide(L)' 'MKRSQIGIDEKIERQKHVVSQAKDKYDAELTKLETLMKKRRELQKKELIDAFETSDRTLAEVLEFLKDRAEDA' A
#
# COMPACT_ATOMS: atom_id res chain seq x y z
N MET A 1 -46.94 6.62 -22.19
CA MET A 1 -45.66 7.26 -21.83
C MET A 1 -44.56 6.67 -22.70
N LYS A 2 -43.94 7.45 -23.59
CA LYS A 2 -42.77 7.00 -24.35
C LYS A 2 -41.60 6.91 -23.37
N ARG A 3 -41.12 5.71 -23.07
CA ARG A 3 -39.80 5.50 -22.46
C ARG A 3 -38.79 6.20 -23.37
N SER A 4 -38.22 7.32 -22.93
CA SER A 4 -37.15 7.99 -23.66
C SER A 4 -35.99 7.01 -23.78
N GLN A 5 -35.81 6.49 -24.99
CA GLN A 5 -34.72 5.59 -25.33
C GLN A 5 -33.46 6.45 -25.34
N ILE A 6 -32.75 6.48 -24.20
CA ILE A 6 -31.48 7.20 -24.04
C ILE A 6 -30.60 6.86 -25.24
N GLY A 7 -30.22 7.90 -25.98
CA GLY A 7 -29.38 7.78 -27.18
C GLY A 7 -28.00 7.20 -26.82
N ILE A 8 -27.34 6.58 -27.80
CA ILE A 8 -26.03 5.95 -27.57
C ILE A 8 -24.99 6.97 -27.08
N ASP A 9 -25.04 8.21 -27.57
CA ASP A 9 -24.12 9.28 -27.16
C ASP A 9 -24.27 9.63 -25.68
N GLU A 10 -25.51 9.71 -25.18
CA GLU A 10 -25.77 9.97 -23.77
C GLU A 10 -25.30 8.80 -22.89
N LYS A 11 -25.41 7.55 -23.37
CA LYS A 11 -24.83 6.39 -22.67
C LYS A 11 -23.31 6.45 -22.63
N ILE A 12 -22.66 6.87 -23.73
CA ILE A 12 -21.21 7.03 -23.80
C ILE A 12 -20.74 8.10 -22.80
N GLU A 13 -21.39 9.26 -22.75
CA GLU A 13 -21.04 10.32 -21.80
C GLU A 13 -21.20 9.87 -20.35
N ARG A 14 -22.32 9.20 -20.02
CA ARG A 14 -22.50 8.61 -18.68
C ARG A 14 -21.39 7.61 -18.35
N GLN A 15 -21.00 6.76 -19.31
CA GLN A 15 -19.95 5.78 -19.09
C GLN A 15 -18.58 6.45 -18.87
N LYS A 16 -18.27 7.55 -19.59
CA LYS A 16 -17.04 8.33 -19.34
C LYS A 16 -16.98 8.83 -17.90
N HIS A 17 -18.09 9.36 -17.37
CA HIS A 17 -18.16 9.79 -15.96
C HIS A 17 -17.94 8.63 -14.99
N VAL A 18 -18.55 7.47 -15.24
CA VAL A 18 -18.35 6.27 -14.42
C VAL A 18 -16.89 5.82 -14.43
N VAL A 19 -16.24 5.82 -15.60
CA VAL A 19 -14.82 5.47 -15.73
C VAL A 19 -13.94 6.46 -14.96
N SER A 20 -14.22 7.76 -15.06
CA SER A 20 -13.50 8.79 -14.30
C SER A 20 -13.63 8.56 -12.79
N GLN A 21 -14.85 8.35 -12.30
CA GLN A 21 -15.08 8.10 -10.86
C GLN A 21 -14.43 6.81 -10.38
N ALA A 22 -14.44 5.76 -11.21
CA ALA A 22 -13.77 4.51 -10.89
C ALA A 22 -12.25 4.69 -10.78
N LYS A 23 -11.66 5.51 -11.66
CA LYS A 23 -10.24 5.87 -11.60
C LYS A 23 -9.93 6.66 -10.31
N ASP A 24 -10.70 7.68 -10.00
CA ASP A 24 -10.50 8.48 -8.78
C ASP A 24 -10.58 7.60 -7.51
N LYS A 25 -11.53 6.66 -7.49
CA LYS A 25 -11.65 5.67 -6.40
C LYS A 25 -10.47 4.72 -6.33
N TYR A 26 -9.99 4.23 -7.47
CA TYR A 26 -8.81 3.38 -7.54
C TYR A 26 -7.57 4.10 -7.01
N ASP A 27 -7.32 5.34 -7.47
CA ASP A 27 -6.18 6.15 -7.07
C ASP A 27 -6.21 6.42 -5.54
N ALA A 28 -7.40 6.66 -4.98
CA ALA A 28 -7.60 6.84 -3.54
C ALA A 28 -7.31 5.56 -2.72
N GLU A 29 -7.83 4.40 -3.14
CA GLU A 29 -7.57 3.13 -2.45
C GLU A 29 -6.10 2.70 -2.59
N LEU A 30 -5.46 2.99 -3.72
CA LEU A 30 -4.02 2.77 -3.91
C LEU A 30 -3.19 3.59 -2.91
N THR A 31 -3.50 4.89 -2.76
CA THR A 31 -2.84 5.76 -1.77
C THR A 31 -2.99 5.22 -0.35
N LYS A 32 -4.17 4.68 -0.01
CA LYS A 32 -4.44 4.07 1.28
C LYS A 32 -3.63 2.79 1.49
N LEU A 33 -3.52 1.94 0.45
CA LEU A 33 -2.68 0.74 0.48
C LEU A 33 -1.21 1.10 0.73
N GLU A 34 -0.67 2.06 0.00
CA GLU A 34 0.72 2.53 0.18
C GLU A 34 0.96 3.05 1.61
N THR A 35 -0.01 3.79 2.15
CA THR A 35 0.04 4.29 3.53
C THR A 35 0.07 3.13 4.54
N LEU A 36 -0.75 2.10 4.36
CA LEU A 36 -0.76 0.91 5.22
C LEU A 36 0.56 0.14 5.13
N MET A 37 1.11 -0.02 3.92
CA MET A 37 2.40 -0.66 3.72
C MET A 37 3.55 0.12 4.38
N LYS A 38 3.51 1.45 4.33
CA LYS A 38 4.46 2.30 5.05
C LYS A 38 4.32 2.11 6.56
N LYS A 39 3.10 2.17 7.10
CA LYS A 39 2.84 1.96 8.53
C LYS A 39 3.30 0.59 9.01
N ARG A 40 3.10 -0.48 8.21
CA ARG A 40 3.60 -1.81 8.54
C ARG A 40 5.12 -1.84 8.68
N ARG A 41 5.85 -1.21 7.74
CA ARG A 41 7.32 -1.11 7.81
C ARG A 41 7.78 -0.33 9.04
N GLU A 42 7.10 0.75 9.38
CA GLU A 42 7.40 1.55 10.59
C GLU A 42 7.18 0.75 11.87
N LEU A 43 6.10 -0.02 11.96
CA LEU A 43 5.83 -0.90 13.10
C LEU A 43 6.90 -1.98 13.24
N GLN A 44 7.27 -2.64 12.14
CA GLN A 44 8.34 -3.65 12.14
C GLN A 44 9.70 -3.05 12.54
N LYS A 45 10.01 -1.85 12.06
CA LYS A 45 11.23 -1.13 12.47
C LYS A 45 11.21 -0.81 13.97
N LYS A 46 10.07 -0.36 14.49
CA LYS A 46 9.92 -0.07 15.92
C LYS A 46 10.09 -1.34 16.75
N GLU A 47 9.42 -2.43 16.38
CA GLU A 47 9.53 -3.72 17.06
C GLU A 47 10.98 -4.21 17.10
N LEU A 48 11.72 -4.06 16.00
CA LEU A 48 13.15 -4.38 15.96
C LEU A 48 13.98 -3.53 16.94
N ILE A 49 13.72 -2.22 17.00
CA ILE A 49 14.42 -1.31 17.93
C ILE A 49 14.08 -1.64 19.37
N ASP A 50 12.79 -1.79 19.70
CA ASP A 50 12.32 -2.14 21.04
C ASP A 50 12.95 -3.47 21.49
N ALA A 51 12.97 -4.49 20.62
CA ALA A 51 13.62 -5.76 20.90
C ALA A 51 15.13 -5.61 21.12
N PHE A 52 15.80 -4.78 20.32
CA PHE A 52 17.23 -4.50 20.47
C PHE A 52 17.54 -3.79 21.80
N GLU A 53 16.76 -2.77 22.18
CA GLU A 53 16.93 -2.04 23.45
C GLU A 53 16.74 -2.92 24.67
N THR A 54 15.85 -3.90 24.59
CA THR A 54 15.63 -4.90 25.66
C THR A 54 16.64 -6.05 25.64
N SER A 55 17.47 -6.14 24.59
CA SER A 55 18.48 -7.20 24.47
C SER A 55 19.81 -6.77 25.08
N ASP A 56 20.55 -7.74 25.65
CA ASP A 56 21.94 -7.54 26.06
C ASP A 56 22.93 -7.60 24.88
N ARG A 57 22.44 -7.43 23.63
CA ARG A 57 23.24 -7.56 22.41
C ARG A 57 23.74 -6.19 21.95
N THR A 58 24.96 -6.17 21.46
CA THR A 58 25.55 -4.98 20.85
C THR A 58 25.11 -4.82 19.40
N LEU A 59 25.13 -3.59 18.91
CA LEU A 59 24.79 -3.31 17.50
C LEU A 59 25.71 -4.08 16.54
N ALA A 60 26.99 -4.23 16.88
CA ALA A 60 27.96 -4.96 16.06
C ALA A 60 27.58 -6.44 15.91
N GLU A 61 27.24 -7.12 17.01
CA GLU A 61 26.83 -8.53 17.00
C GLU A 61 25.55 -8.74 16.17
N VAL A 62 24.56 -7.84 16.30
CA VAL A 62 23.32 -7.93 15.52
C VAL A 62 23.57 -7.71 14.03
N LEU A 63 24.44 -6.76 13.67
CA LEU A 63 24.80 -6.49 12.28
C LEU A 63 25.62 -7.64 11.67
N GLU A 64 26.51 -8.26 12.44
CA GLU A 64 27.25 -9.45 12.02
C GLU A 64 26.29 -10.62 11.75
N PHE A 65 25.39 -10.91 12.69
CA PHE A 65 24.35 -11.94 12.52
C PHE A 65 23.46 -11.72 11.30
N LEU A 66 23.09 -10.47 11.00
CA LEU A 66 22.26 -10.15 9.84
C LEU A 66 23.03 -10.24 8.51
N LYS A 67 24.36 -10.05 8.53
CA LYS A 67 25.22 -10.19 7.34
C LYS A 67 25.48 -11.65 6.99
N ASP A 68 25.70 -12.51 7.98
CA ASP A 68 25.96 -13.94 7.76
C ASP A 68 24.80 -14.61 7.01
N ARG A 69 23.55 -14.23 7.31
CA ARG A 69 22.37 -14.74 6.57
C ARG A 69 22.23 -14.23 5.13
N ALA A 70 22.89 -13.13 4.77
CA ALA A 70 22.81 -12.58 3.41
C ALA A 70 23.81 -13.26 2.46
N GLU A 71 24.83 -13.95 2.97
CA GLU A 71 25.78 -14.73 2.17
C GLU A 71 25.31 -16.17 1.91
N ASP A 72 24.38 -16.69 2.73
CA ASP A 72 23.82 -18.04 2.63
C ASP A 72 22.50 -18.15 1.83
N ALA A 73 22.03 -17.07 1.20
CA ALA A 73 20.74 -16.99 0.48
C ALA A 73 20.92 -16.59 -1.00
#